data_AF-A0A9B0TI32-F1
#
_entry.id   AF-A0A9B0TI32-F1
#
_cell.length_a   1.000
_cell.length_b   1.000
_cell.length_c   1.000
_cell.angle_alpha   90.00
_cell.angle_beta   90.00
_cell.angle_gamma   90.00
#
_symmetry.space_group_name_H-M   'P 1'
#
loop_
_entity.id
_entity.type
_entity.pdbx_description
1 polymer ?
#
loop_
_entity_poly.entity_id
_entity_poly.type
_entity_poly.pdbx_seq_one_letter_code
_entity_poly.pdbx_strand_id
1 'polypeptide(L)'
;MQSLGALLLLLTTCLAVSARLAPTLPDDIQVQENFDLSRIYGKWFNIAIGSTCPWLKRFQTRMSMSTLVLGEGATDTEINTTSTRWRKGSCELVSGTYQKTDTDGKFLYHKSKWNVSMESYVVHTNYDEYAIFLTKKFSRHGPSITAKLYGRQPQLRESLLQEFREFAVGMGISEDSIFTMANKGECIPGEQEPEPSPAQRARRAVLPQEDEGSGAAQQVPDFSKKEDSCQLEHAAGPCLGMITKYFYNGSSMTCETFQYGGCLGNGNNFASEKECLQTCRTVAACNLPIVSGPCKGFIQLWAFDAVQGKCILFNYGGCKGNGNKFYSEKECKEYCGTPGEDEELLRLKN
;
A
#
# COMPACT_ATOMS: atom_id res chain seq x y z
N MET A 1 33.28 -79.90 1.17
CA MET A 1 34.34 -78.91 0.94
C MET A 1 33.99 -78.16 -0.33
N GLN A 2 33.80 -76.83 -0.21
CA GLN A 2 34.14 -75.75 -1.17
C GLN A 2 33.55 -75.85 -2.60
N SER A 3 32.62 -74.95 -2.98
CA SER A 3 32.86 -73.61 -3.60
C SER A 3 33.18 -73.74 -5.10
N LEU A 4 32.42 -73.21 -6.05
CA LEU A 4 32.28 -71.81 -6.53
C LEU A 4 31.19 -71.86 -7.64
N GLY A 5 30.38 -70.86 -7.97
CA GLY A 5 30.33 -69.44 -7.66
C GLY A 5 29.46 -68.79 -8.75
N ALA A 6 28.25 -68.36 -8.40
CA ALA A 6 27.39 -67.54 -9.26
C ALA A 6 27.40 -66.12 -8.71
N LEU A 7 27.93 -65.18 -9.49
CA LEU A 7 27.95 -63.76 -9.17
C LEU A 7 27.16 -63.02 -10.25
N LEU A 8 25.91 -62.65 -9.95
CA LEU A 8 25.21 -61.57 -10.63
C LEU A 8 24.88 -60.50 -9.57
N LEU A 9 25.63 -59.41 -9.60
CA LEU A 9 25.40 -58.21 -8.80
C LEU A 9 24.24 -57.42 -9.41
N LEU A 10 23.09 -57.39 -8.73
CA LEU A 10 22.04 -56.39 -8.98
C LEU A 10 22.12 -55.34 -7.86
N LEU A 11 22.69 -54.19 -8.19
CA LEU A 11 22.64 -52.96 -7.39
C LEU A 11 21.22 -52.39 -7.48
N THR A 12 20.44 -52.51 -6.41
CA THR A 12 19.18 -51.77 -6.24
C THR A 12 19.49 -50.41 -5.62
N THR A 13 19.50 -49.38 -6.46
CA THR A 13 19.49 -47.99 -6.01
C THR A 13 18.09 -47.64 -5.50
N CYS A 14 17.93 -47.59 -4.17
CA CYS A 14 16.75 -46.96 -3.57
C CYS A 14 16.78 -45.46 -3.88
N LEU A 15 16.03 -45.05 -4.91
CA LEU A 15 15.61 -43.67 -5.07
C LEU A 15 14.70 -43.31 -3.90
N ALA A 16 15.27 -42.70 -2.86
CA ALA A 16 14.49 -41.95 -1.89
C ALA A 16 13.79 -40.82 -2.63
N VAL A 17 12.53 -41.05 -3.00
CA VAL A 17 11.63 -39.97 -3.41
C VAL A 17 11.49 -39.08 -2.19
N SER A 18 12.18 -37.94 -2.20
CA SER A 18 11.94 -36.85 -1.27
C SER A 18 10.49 -36.42 -1.46
N ALA A 19 9.59 -37.01 -0.67
CA ALA A 19 8.26 -36.48 -0.49
C ALA A 19 8.45 -35.04 -0.04
N ARG A 20 8.08 -34.09 -0.90
CA ARG A 20 7.99 -32.68 -0.51
C ARG A 20 7.10 -32.64 0.72
N LEU A 21 7.68 -32.36 1.90
CA LEU A 21 6.89 -32.00 3.06
C LEU A 21 6.00 -30.84 2.61
N ALA A 22 4.69 -31.08 2.61
CA ALA A 22 3.75 -29.98 2.65
C ALA A 22 4.09 -29.14 3.89
N PRO A 23 4.10 -27.80 3.81
CA PRO A 23 4.32 -26.97 4.99
C PRO A 23 3.26 -27.34 6.03
N THR A 24 3.66 -28.04 7.07
CA THR A 24 2.83 -28.24 8.26
C THR A 24 2.63 -26.87 8.86
N LEU A 25 1.37 -26.44 8.91
CA LEU A 25 0.96 -25.22 9.61
C LEU A 25 1.58 -25.23 11.02
N PRO A 26 2.11 -24.12 11.55
CA PRO A 26 2.59 -24.11 12.92
C PRO A 26 1.45 -24.51 13.86
N ASP A 27 1.65 -25.58 14.62
CA ASP A 27 0.62 -26.11 15.53
C ASP A 27 0.41 -25.22 16.76
N ASP A 28 1.30 -24.26 17.02
CA ASP A 28 1.20 -23.35 18.16
C ASP A 28 1.50 -21.90 17.74
N ILE A 29 0.43 -21.19 17.34
CA ILE A 29 0.50 -19.75 17.05
C ILE A 29 0.63 -19.02 18.39
N GLN A 30 1.78 -18.41 18.62
CA GLN A 30 2.03 -17.62 19.83
C GLN A 30 1.27 -16.30 19.77
N VAL A 31 0.53 -16.00 20.83
CA VAL A 31 -0.12 -14.70 21.03
C VAL A 31 0.88 -13.69 21.59
N GLN A 32 0.58 -12.40 21.45
CA GLN A 32 1.34 -11.32 22.05
C GLN A 32 1.54 -11.56 23.56
N GLU A 33 2.79 -11.53 24.02
CA GLU A 33 3.10 -11.63 25.44
C GLU A 33 2.48 -10.46 26.21
N ASN A 34 1.92 -10.76 27.39
CA ASN A 34 1.25 -9.79 28.27
C ASN A 34 0.15 -9.00 27.53
N PHE A 35 -0.68 -9.72 26.78
CA PHE A 35 -1.77 -9.12 26.02
C PHE A 35 -2.76 -8.37 26.95
N ASP A 36 -3.00 -7.10 26.65
CA ASP A 36 -3.99 -6.27 27.33
C ASP A 36 -5.20 -6.04 26.42
N LEU A 37 -6.32 -6.67 26.80
CA LEU A 37 -7.57 -6.59 26.06
C LEU A 37 -8.13 -5.16 25.98
N SER A 38 -7.98 -4.37 27.04
CA SER A 38 -8.53 -3.01 27.07
C SER A 38 -7.84 -2.09 26.07
N ARG A 39 -6.52 -2.27 25.89
CA ARG A 39 -5.69 -1.46 25.00
C ARG A 39 -5.88 -1.79 23.53
N ILE A 40 -6.32 -3.02 23.20
CA ILE A 40 -6.57 -3.38 21.79
C ILE A 40 -7.87 -2.76 21.25
N TYR A 41 -8.77 -2.31 22.12
CA TYR A 41 -10.04 -1.71 21.71
C TYR A 41 -9.86 -0.40 20.93
N GLY A 42 -10.96 0.01 20.30
CA GLY A 42 -11.03 1.18 19.46
C GLY A 42 -10.79 0.86 17.98
N LYS A 43 -10.43 1.90 17.25
CA LYS A 43 -10.37 1.90 15.79
C LYS A 43 -8.98 1.50 15.28
N TRP A 44 -8.99 0.78 14.17
CA TRP A 44 -7.85 0.26 13.44
C TRP A 44 -8.11 0.35 11.92
N PHE A 45 -7.04 0.59 11.16
CA PHE A 45 -7.04 0.55 9.70
C PHE A 45 -6.38 -0.75 9.24
N ASN A 46 -7.08 -1.53 8.41
CA ASN A 46 -6.55 -2.76 7.81
C ASN A 46 -5.67 -2.39 6.61
N ILE A 47 -4.35 -2.40 6.79
CA ILE A 47 -3.38 -1.81 5.85
C ILE A 47 -2.79 -2.85 4.92
N ALA A 48 -2.46 -4.04 5.43
CA ALA A 48 -1.95 -5.13 4.61
C ALA A 48 -2.60 -6.47 4.98
N ILE A 49 -2.67 -7.36 4.00
CA ILE A 49 -3.27 -8.69 4.15
C ILE A 49 -2.43 -9.73 3.42
N GLY A 50 -2.23 -10.88 4.07
CA GLY A 50 -1.62 -12.07 3.49
C GLY A 50 -2.52 -13.28 3.70
N SER A 51 -2.68 -14.19 2.74
CA SER A 51 -3.55 -15.35 2.94
C SER A 51 -3.20 -16.57 2.09
N THR A 52 -3.32 -17.76 2.67
CA THR A 52 -3.26 -19.04 1.95
C THR A 52 -4.60 -19.45 1.32
N CYS A 53 -5.70 -18.76 1.66
CA CYS A 53 -7.00 -19.00 1.03
C CYS A 53 -7.00 -18.62 -0.47
N PRO A 54 -7.25 -19.57 -1.39
CA PRO A 54 -7.20 -19.31 -2.84
C PRO A 54 -8.18 -18.22 -3.31
N TRP A 55 -9.36 -18.16 -2.69
CA TRP A 55 -10.34 -17.13 -3.00
C TRP A 55 -9.82 -15.74 -2.65
N LEU A 56 -9.25 -15.56 -1.45
CA LEU A 56 -8.74 -14.25 -1.03
C LEU A 56 -7.57 -13.80 -1.91
N LYS A 57 -6.68 -14.74 -2.28
CA LYS A 57 -5.61 -14.51 -3.26
C LYS A 57 -6.13 -13.95 -4.59
N ARG A 58 -7.29 -14.41 -5.07
CA ARG A 58 -7.86 -13.90 -6.34
C ARG A 58 -8.48 -12.51 -6.22
N PHE A 59 -9.00 -12.14 -5.06
CA PHE A 59 -9.76 -10.89 -4.86
C PHE A 59 -8.99 -9.78 -4.15
N GLN A 60 -7.83 -10.07 -3.57
CA GLN A 60 -7.01 -9.14 -2.78
C GLN A 60 -6.70 -7.81 -3.50
N THR A 61 -6.40 -7.83 -4.80
CA THR A 61 -6.08 -6.61 -5.58
C THR A 61 -7.26 -5.69 -5.79
N ARG A 62 -8.49 -6.19 -5.58
CA ARG A 62 -9.73 -5.41 -5.65
C ARG A 62 -10.16 -4.89 -4.29
N MET A 63 -9.46 -5.27 -3.22
CA MET A 63 -9.73 -4.79 -1.88
C MET A 63 -9.09 -3.41 -1.69
N SER A 64 -9.78 -2.58 -0.93
CA SER A 64 -9.26 -1.32 -0.44
C SER A 64 -9.19 -1.39 1.08
N MET A 65 -8.44 -0.45 1.66
CA MET A 65 -8.28 -0.33 3.09
C MET A 65 -9.66 -0.27 3.76
N SER A 66 -9.83 -1.09 4.79
CA SER A 66 -11.06 -1.14 5.58
C SER A 66 -10.76 -0.69 7.00
N THR A 67 -11.75 -0.15 7.70
CA THR A 67 -11.62 0.06 9.13
C THR A 67 -12.09 -1.17 9.90
N LEU A 68 -11.58 -1.31 11.12
CA LEU A 68 -12.01 -2.27 12.12
C LEU A 68 -12.14 -1.51 13.44
N VAL A 69 -13.29 -1.61 14.08
CA VAL A 69 -13.53 -1.12 15.43
C VAL A 69 -13.75 -2.33 16.32
N LEU A 70 -12.91 -2.45 17.33
CA LEU A 70 -13.01 -3.47 18.38
C LEU A 70 -13.58 -2.83 19.63
N GLY A 71 -14.48 -3.55 20.29
CA GLY A 71 -15.05 -3.12 21.56
C GLY A 71 -15.58 -4.29 22.37
N GLU A 72 -16.16 -3.96 23.51
CA GLU A 72 -16.83 -4.94 24.37
C GLU A 72 -18.02 -5.58 23.65
N GLY A 73 -18.23 -6.88 23.94
CA GLY A 73 -19.38 -7.62 23.47
C GLY A 73 -20.64 -7.30 24.28
N ALA A 74 -21.72 -8.02 23.97
CA ALA A 74 -22.94 -7.92 24.77
C ALA A 74 -22.76 -8.56 26.17
N THR A 75 -21.82 -9.49 26.28
CA THR A 75 -21.43 -10.15 27.52
C THR A 75 -19.93 -9.97 27.76
N ASP A 76 -19.50 -10.15 29.01
CA ASP A 76 -18.09 -10.07 29.41
C ASP A 76 -17.22 -11.15 28.76
N THR A 77 -17.82 -12.20 28.20
CA THR A 77 -17.13 -13.27 27.46
C THR A 77 -16.98 -12.97 25.97
N GLU A 78 -17.51 -11.85 25.49
CA GLU A 78 -17.57 -11.51 24.08
C GLU A 78 -16.82 -10.21 23.77
N ILE A 79 -16.37 -10.11 22.52
CA ILE A 79 -15.94 -8.84 21.91
C ILE A 79 -16.78 -8.57 20.67
N ASN A 80 -17.10 -7.30 20.46
CA ASN A 80 -17.77 -6.86 19.25
C ASN A 80 -16.73 -6.34 18.26
N THR A 81 -16.90 -6.72 16.99
CA THR A 81 -16.05 -6.29 15.89
C THR A 81 -16.94 -5.65 14.83
N THR A 82 -16.59 -4.46 14.39
CA THR A 82 -17.32 -3.75 13.35
C THR A 82 -16.33 -3.29 12.29
N SER A 83 -16.53 -3.69 11.03
CA SER A 83 -15.65 -3.35 9.93
C SER A 83 -16.41 -2.62 8.84
N THR A 84 -15.88 -1.49 8.40
CA THR A 84 -16.43 -0.68 7.32
C THR A 84 -15.53 -0.78 6.10
N ARG A 85 -16.09 -1.08 4.94
CA ARG A 85 -15.31 -1.28 3.71
C ARG A 85 -16.10 -1.06 2.43
N TRP A 86 -15.41 -0.67 1.37
CA TRP A 86 -15.95 -0.66 0.03
C TRP A 86 -16.12 -2.07 -0.53
N ARG A 87 -17.30 -2.36 -1.09
CA ARG A 87 -17.59 -3.59 -1.82
C ARG A 87 -18.51 -3.28 -3.00
N LYS A 88 -18.04 -3.58 -4.21
CA LYS A 88 -18.80 -3.36 -5.46
C LYS A 88 -19.40 -1.95 -5.58
N GLY A 89 -18.65 -0.93 -5.21
CA GLY A 89 -19.12 0.46 -5.26
C GLY A 89 -20.12 0.85 -4.18
N SER A 90 -20.26 0.08 -3.10
CA SER A 90 -21.02 0.51 -1.91
C SER A 90 -20.19 0.32 -0.65
N CYS A 91 -20.32 1.25 0.28
CA CYS A 91 -19.73 1.12 1.60
C CYS A 91 -20.60 0.20 2.48
N GLU A 92 -20.08 -0.98 2.78
CA GLU A 92 -20.75 -1.98 3.63
C GLU A 92 -20.17 -1.94 5.04
N LEU A 93 -21.07 -1.94 6.04
CA LEU A 93 -20.75 -2.22 7.43
C LEU A 93 -20.96 -3.71 7.72
N VAL A 94 -19.96 -4.35 8.30
CA VAL A 94 -20.04 -5.75 8.71
C VAL A 94 -19.68 -5.84 10.18
N SER A 95 -20.65 -6.24 10.99
CA SER A 95 -20.43 -6.56 12.40
C SER A 95 -20.30 -8.06 12.64
N GLY A 96 -19.59 -8.43 13.69
CA GLY A 96 -19.42 -9.81 14.13
C GLY A 96 -19.01 -9.87 15.59
N THR A 97 -19.51 -10.87 16.29
CA THR A 97 -19.21 -11.12 17.70
C THR A 97 -18.24 -12.29 17.82
N TYR A 98 -17.16 -12.11 18.56
CA TYR A 98 -16.17 -13.15 18.83
C TYR A 98 -16.19 -13.49 20.32
N GLN A 99 -16.05 -14.77 20.65
CA GLN A 99 -15.91 -15.24 22.02
C GLN A 99 -14.45 -15.12 22.46
N LYS A 100 -14.25 -14.66 23.69
CA LYS A 100 -12.97 -14.72 24.40
C LYS A 100 -12.68 -16.19 24.74
N THR A 101 -11.40 -16.52 24.88
CA THR A 101 -10.95 -17.86 25.27
C THR A 101 -10.14 -17.76 26.56
N ASP A 102 -9.72 -18.90 27.11
CA ASP A 102 -8.84 -18.93 28.30
C ASP A 102 -7.44 -18.37 28.01
N THR A 103 -7.11 -18.15 26.74
CA THR A 103 -5.87 -17.51 26.30
C THR A 103 -6.15 -16.08 25.86
N ASP A 104 -5.60 -15.11 26.59
CA ASP A 104 -5.67 -13.70 26.24
C ASP A 104 -5.06 -13.44 24.86
N GLY A 105 -5.75 -12.64 24.05
CA GLY A 105 -5.36 -12.38 22.66
C GLY A 105 -5.78 -13.46 21.66
N LYS A 106 -6.40 -14.56 22.12
CA LYS A 106 -7.05 -15.57 21.27
C LYS A 106 -8.58 -15.45 21.36
N PHE A 107 -9.22 -15.37 20.19
CA PHE A 107 -10.66 -15.20 20.04
C PHE A 107 -11.25 -16.24 19.08
N LEU A 108 -12.47 -16.69 19.38
CA LEU A 108 -13.17 -17.69 18.59
C LEU A 108 -14.40 -17.07 17.92
N TYR A 109 -14.55 -17.31 16.63
CA TYR A 109 -15.78 -17.03 15.89
C TYR A 109 -16.35 -18.33 15.34
N HIS A 110 -17.61 -18.61 15.66
CA HIS A 110 -18.31 -19.75 15.09
C HIS A 110 -19.59 -19.29 14.40
N LYS A 111 -19.79 -19.76 13.17
CA LYS A 111 -21.02 -19.48 12.40
C LYS A 111 -21.68 -20.79 12.01
N SER A 112 -22.66 -21.20 12.81
CA SER A 112 -23.34 -22.50 12.67
C SER A 112 -23.98 -22.71 11.29
N LYS A 113 -24.55 -21.66 10.70
CA LYS A 113 -25.18 -21.71 9.36
C LYS A 113 -24.24 -22.20 8.24
N TRP A 114 -22.94 -22.02 8.39
CA TRP A 114 -21.95 -22.38 7.36
C TRP A 114 -20.97 -23.47 7.83
N ASN A 115 -21.12 -23.93 9.08
CA ASN A 115 -20.15 -24.77 9.78
C ASN A 115 -18.71 -24.27 9.60
N VAL A 116 -18.52 -22.96 9.83
CA VAL A 116 -17.21 -22.31 9.75
C VAL A 116 -16.83 -21.88 11.16
N SER A 117 -15.65 -22.31 11.58
CA SER A 117 -15.00 -21.86 12.81
C SER A 117 -13.75 -21.07 12.44
N MET A 118 -13.49 -19.98 13.13
CA MET A 118 -12.29 -19.17 12.96
C MET A 118 -11.68 -18.94 14.33
N GLU A 119 -10.38 -19.20 14.43
CA GLU A 119 -9.56 -18.79 15.57
C GLU A 119 -8.76 -17.57 15.14
N SER A 120 -8.85 -16.48 15.89
CA SER A 120 -8.12 -15.25 15.63
C SER A 120 -7.17 -14.95 16.78
N TYR A 121 -5.95 -14.58 16.45
CA TYR A 121 -4.84 -14.39 17.36
C TYR A 121 -4.28 -13.00 17.14
N VAL A 122 -4.10 -12.23 18.22
CA VAL A 122 -3.27 -11.03 18.18
C VAL A 122 -1.84 -11.47 18.49
N VAL A 123 -1.00 -11.52 17.46
CA VAL A 123 0.34 -12.12 17.56
C VAL A 123 1.41 -11.09 17.95
N HIS A 124 1.30 -9.87 17.41
CA HIS A 124 2.20 -8.77 17.71
C HIS A 124 1.44 -7.46 17.76
N THR A 125 1.62 -6.67 18.80
CA THR A 125 1.07 -5.31 18.87
C THR A 125 1.81 -4.48 19.90
N ASN A 126 1.97 -3.19 19.61
CA ASN A 126 2.35 -2.19 20.60
C ASN A 126 1.15 -1.33 21.04
N TYR A 127 -0.07 -1.70 20.64
CA TYR A 127 -1.36 -1.05 20.90
C TYR A 127 -1.57 0.36 20.32
N ASP A 128 -0.50 1.14 20.21
CA ASP A 128 -0.54 2.57 19.91
C ASP A 128 -0.24 2.86 18.43
N GLU A 129 0.44 1.95 17.73
CA GLU A 129 0.82 2.13 16.33
C GLU A 129 0.25 1.02 15.45
N TYR A 130 0.49 -0.26 15.80
CA TYR A 130 0.13 -1.39 14.95
C TYR A 130 -0.33 -2.63 15.72
N ALA A 131 -1.02 -3.51 15.02
CA ALA A 131 -1.31 -4.85 15.46
C ALA A 131 -1.33 -5.84 14.29
N ILE A 132 -0.71 -7.00 14.45
CA ILE A 132 -0.74 -8.09 13.48
C ILE A 132 -1.72 -9.13 14.02
N PHE A 133 -2.74 -9.42 13.22
CA PHE A 133 -3.74 -10.42 13.54
C PHE A 133 -3.55 -11.61 12.62
N LEU A 134 -3.54 -12.81 13.19
CA LEU A 134 -3.52 -14.05 12.43
C LEU A 134 -4.86 -14.76 12.64
N THR A 135 -5.51 -15.16 11.55
CA THR A 135 -6.77 -15.91 11.61
C THR A 135 -6.60 -17.26 10.94
N LYS A 136 -6.89 -18.33 11.69
CA LYS A 136 -7.01 -19.70 11.19
C LYS A 136 -8.48 -20.02 10.99
N LYS A 137 -8.88 -20.17 9.73
CA LYS A 137 -10.27 -20.51 9.35
C LYS A 137 -10.36 -21.99 9.03
N PHE A 138 -11.23 -22.69 9.74
CA PHE A 138 -11.59 -24.08 9.49
C PHE A 138 -12.89 -24.12 8.69
N SER A 139 -12.83 -24.74 7.52
CA SER A 139 -13.94 -24.85 6.58
C SER A 139 -13.92 -26.24 5.93
N ARG A 140 -14.98 -26.57 5.19
CA ARG A 140 -15.09 -27.81 4.40
C ARG A 140 -13.98 -27.95 3.35
N HIS A 141 -13.37 -26.84 2.93
CA HIS A 141 -12.27 -26.82 1.96
C HIS A 141 -10.87 -26.90 2.58
N GLY A 142 -10.78 -27.22 3.88
CA GLY A 142 -9.53 -27.27 4.63
C GLY A 142 -9.23 -25.99 5.42
N PRO A 143 -8.20 -26.04 6.27
CA PRO A 143 -7.77 -24.88 7.03
C PRO A 143 -7.10 -23.85 6.11
N SER A 144 -7.34 -22.58 6.38
CA SER A 144 -6.63 -21.48 5.72
C SER A 144 -6.16 -20.47 6.76
N ILE A 145 -5.01 -19.87 6.50
CA ILE A 145 -4.43 -18.81 7.31
C ILE A 145 -4.62 -17.48 6.58
N THR A 146 -4.97 -16.45 7.34
CA THR A 146 -4.95 -15.07 6.89
C THR A 146 -4.25 -14.21 7.93
N ALA A 147 -3.17 -13.56 7.55
CA ALA A 147 -2.49 -12.53 8.34
C ALA A 147 -3.00 -11.15 7.91
N LYS A 148 -3.19 -10.25 8.87
CA LYS A 148 -3.56 -8.85 8.60
C LYS A 148 -2.73 -7.92 9.46
N LEU A 149 -2.23 -6.86 8.84
CA LEU A 149 -1.59 -5.75 9.51
C LEU A 149 -2.61 -4.63 9.70
N TYR A 150 -2.83 -4.28 10.95
CA TYR A 150 -3.64 -3.16 11.38
C TYR A 150 -2.75 -2.02 11.85
N GLY A 151 -3.10 -0.79 11.51
CA GLY A 151 -2.48 0.43 12.04
C GLY A 151 -3.50 1.32 12.76
N ARG A 152 -3.07 2.07 13.77
CA ARG A 152 -3.89 3.13 14.37
C ARG A 152 -4.10 4.31 13.42
N GLN A 153 -3.17 4.48 12.48
CA GLN A 153 -3.23 5.44 11.38
C GLN A 153 -3.27 4.69 10.03
N PRO A 154 -3.80 5.31 8.95
CA PRO A 154 -3.89 4.66 7.64
C PRO A 154 -2.54 4.49 6.93
N GLN A 155 -1.48 5.14 7.44
CA GLN A 155 -0.11 4.96 6.96
C GLN A 155 0.76 4.45 8.11
N LEU A 156 1.58 3.44 7.83
CA LEU A 156 2.57 2.88 8.76
C LEU A 156 3.97 3.02 8.15
N ARG A 157 4.99 2.95 9.00
CA ARG A 157 6.39 2.91 8.56
C ARG A 157 6.66 1.69 7.65
N GLU A 158 7.45 1.88 6.60
CA GLU A 158 7.81 0.81 5.65
C GLU A 158 8.48 -0.39 6.33
N SER A 159 9.24 -0.16 7.41
CA SER A 159 9.82 -1.23 8.21
C SER A 159 8.75 -2.15 8.81
N LEU A 160 7.59 -1.64 9.26
CA LEU A 160 6.49 -2.49 9.75
C LEU A 160 5.85 -3.29 8.62
N LEU A 161 5.75 -2.71 7.41
CA LEU A 161 5.23 -3.43 6.24
C LEU A 161 6.17 -4.58 5.85
N GLN A 162 7.48 -4.36 5.95
CA GLN A 162 8.50 -5.38 5.72
C GLN A 162 8.50 -6.45 6.82
N GLU A 163 8.46 -6.06 8.10
CA GLU A 163 8.31 -6.98 9.25
C GLU A 163 7.05 -7.84 9.11
N PHE A 164 5.92 -7.26 8.68
CA PHE A 164 4.69 -8.00 8.39
C PHE A 164 4.86 -8.98 7.23
N ARG A 165 5.57 -8.60 6.16
CA ARG A 165 5.84 -9.49 5.02
C ARG A 165 6.67 -10.69 5.44
N GLU A 166 7.74 -10.46 6.19
CA GLU A 166 8.60 -11.51 6.74
C GLU A 166 7.83 -12.45 7.67
N PHE A 167 7.03 -11.89 8.57
CA PHE A 167 6.14 -12.65 9.44
C PHE A 167 5.16 -13.52 8.64
N ALA A 168 4.47 -12.95 7.65
CA ALA A 168 3.49 -13.68 6.84
C ALA A 168 4.14 -14.81 6.04
N VAL A 169 5.34 -14.59 5.47
CA VAL A 169 6.14 -15.64 4.83
C VAL A 169 6.53 -16.74 5.82
N GLY A 170 6.96 -16.37 7.02
CA GLY A 170 7.26 -17.33 8.10
C GLY A 170 6.05 -18.19 8.50
N MET A 171 4.84 -17.65 8.37
CA MET A 171 3.57 -18.37 8.58
C MET A 171 3.13 -19.23 7.37
N GLY A 172 3.96 -19.35 6.34
CA GLY A 172 3.68 -20.14 5.14
C GLY A 172 2.78 -19.45 4.11
N ILE A 173 2.60 -18.12 4.20
CA ILE A 173 1.91 -17.33 3.18
C ILE A 173 2.92 -16.93 2.10
N SER A 174 2.66 -17.30 0.85
CA SER A 174 3.52 -16.93 -0.28
C SER A 174 3.58 -15.41 -0.49
N GLU A 175 4.74 -14.88 -0.89
CA GLU A 175 4.93 -13.43 -1.11
C GLU A 175 3.94 -12.81 -2.11
N ASP A 176 3.60 -13.55 -3.16
CA ASP A 176 2.61 -13.19 -4.18
C ASP A 176 1.15 -13.20 -3.65
N SER A 177 0.98 -13.55 -2.38
CA SER A 177 -0.28 -13.63 -1.66
C SER A 177 -0.33 -12.63 -0.50
N ILE A 178 0.60 -11.66 -0.46
CA ILE A 178 0.72 -10.56 0.53
C ILE A 178 0.58 -9.20 -0.17
N PHE A 179 -0.38 -8.39 0.29
CA PHE A 179 -0.81 -7.15 -0.38
C PHE A 179 -1.01 -6.02 0.61
N THR A 180 -0.45 -4.85 0.29
CA THR A 180 -0.83 -3.59 0.90
C THR A 180 -2.06 -3.04 0.18
N MET A 181 -3.09 -2.69 0.93
CA MET A 181 -4.36 -2.20 0.38
C MET A 181 -4.27 -0.72 0.03
N ALA A 182 -4.93 -0.33 -1.07
CA ALA A 182 -5.05 1.07 -1.44
C ALA A 182 -5.92 1.83 -0.43
N ASN A 183 -5.43 2.99 0.02
CA ASN A 183 -6.21 3.90 0.84
C ASN A 183 -7.20 4.68 -0.04
N LYS A 184 -8.48 4.32 0.02
CA LYS A 184 -9.58 5.04 -0.67
C LYS A 184 -10.27 6.06 0.24
N GLY A 185 -9.67 6.37 1.40
CA GLY A 185 -10.35 7.09 2.46
C GLY A 185 -11.36 6.20 3.19
N GLU A 186 -11.83 6.70 4.33
CA GLU A 186 -12.93 6.08 5.04
C GLU A 186 -14.24 6.31 4.30
N CYS A 187 -15.12 5.32 4.35
CA CYS A 187 -16.46 5.44 3.80
C CYS A 187 -17.49 5.33 4.89
N ILE A 188 -18.65 5.95 4.68
CA ILE A 188 -19.77 5.89 5.61
C ILE A 188 -20.72 4.78 5.16
N PRO A 189 -21.14 3.87 6.07
CA PRO A 189 -22.08 2.81 5.73
C PRO A 189 -23.33 3.33 5.02
N GLY A 190 -23.63 2.77 3.85
CA GLY A 190 -24.75 3.21 3.00
C GLY A 190 -24.38 4.20 1.90
N GLU A 191 -23.15 4.74 1.89
CA GLU A 191 -22.64 5.49 0.74
C GLU A 191 -22.49 4.58 -0.49
N GLN A 192 -22.87 5.11 -1.64
CA GLN A 192 -22.54 4.55 -2.94
C GLN A 192 -21.34 5.30 -3.49
N GLU A 193 -20.37 4.55 -4.03
CA GLU A 193 -19.29 5.11 -4.84
C GLU A 193 -19.99 5.90 -5.94
N PRO A 194 -19.69 7.19 -6.12
CA PRO A 194 -20.44 8.03 -7.03
C PRO A 194 -20.50 7.34 -8.40
N GLU A 195 -21.72 7.06 -8.87
CA GLU A 195 -21.96 6.74 -10.28
C GLU A 195 -21.18 7.76 -11.10
N PRO A 196 -20.46 7.36 -12.19
CA PRO A 196 -19.84 8.32 -13.07
C PRO A 196 -20.96 9.16 -13.69
N SER A 197 -21.31 10.23 -12.99
CA SER A 197 -22.35 11.15 -13.41
C SER A 197 -21.86 11.75 -14.73
N PRO A 198 -22.65 11.67 -15.82
CA PRO A 198 -22.38 12.48 -16.99
C PRO A 198 -22.30 13.93 -16.51
N ALA A 199 -21.21 14.60 -16.85
CA ALA A 199 -20.96 15.97 -16.44
C ALA A 199 -22.22 16.83 -16.61
N GLN A 200 -22.87 17.19 -15.49
CA GLN A 200 -23.93 18.18 -15.47
C GLN A 200 -23.43 19.42 -14.75
N ARG A 201 -23.59 20.53 -15.47
CA ARG A 201 -23.07 21.86 -15.20
C ARG A 201 -23.67 22.47 -13.92
N ALA A 202 -22.76 23.07 -13.15
CA ALA A 202 -22.90 24.28 -12.32
C ALA A 202 -23.72 24.13 -11.02
N ARG A 203 -23.53 24.90 -9.94
CA ARG A 203 -22.83 26.18 -9.65
C ARG A 203 -22.19 26.14 -8.25
N ARG A 204 -21.16 26.95 -8.03
CA ARG A 204 -20.41 27.10 -6.76
C ARG A 204 -21.04 28.17 -5.85
N ALA A 205 -21.08 27.91 -4.55
CA ALA A 205 -21.24 28.92 -3.49
C ALA A 205 -20.13 28.74 -2.42
N VAL A 206 -19.15 29.64 -2.48
CA VAL A 206 -18.49 30.46 -1.42
C VAL A 206 -18.59 29.92 0.02
N LEU A 207 -17.51 29.34 0.59
CA LEU A 207 -16.38 29.95 1.37
C LEU A 207 -16.78 30.29 2.84
N PRO A 208 -15.88 30.69 3.76
CA PRO A 208 -14.47 30.34 4.07
C PRO A 208 -14.27 30.03 5.60
N GLN A 209 -13.23 29.29 6.05
CA GLN A 209 -11.88 29.73 6.59
C GLN A 209 -11.99 30.29 8.04
N GLU A 210 -11.04 30.28 8.98
CA GLU A 210 -9.56 30.39 9.06
C GLU A 210 -9.10 29.61 10.35
N ASP A 211 -7.83 29.41 10.75
CA ASP A 211 -6.68 30.30 10.69
C ASP A 211 -5.37 29.60 11.10
N GLU A 212 -4.26 30.25 10.78
CA GLU A 212 -2.86 29.86 10.93
C GLU A 212 -2.27 29.99 12.36
N GLY A 213 -1.07 29.44 12.59
CA GLY A 213 -0.13 30.11 13.52
C GLY A 213 1.01 29.31 14.17
N SER A 214 2.21 29.43 13.56
CA SER A 214 3.55 29.59 14.17
C SER A 214 4.36 28.36 14.63
N GLY A 215 5.59 28.27 14.10
CA GLY A 215 6.47 27.09 14.15
C GLY A 215 7.66 27.13 15.11
N ALA A 216 8.44 26.03 15.09
CA ALA A 216 9.91 25.94 15.05
C ALA A 216 10.40 24.56 15.55
N ALA A 217 11.07 23.77 14.69
CA ALA A 217 12.13 22.83 15.08
C ALA A 217 12.85 22.23 13.85
N GLN A 218 14.17 22.17 13.96
CA GLN A 218 15.14 21.39 13.17
C GLN A 218 16.01 20.71 14.25
N GLN A 219 16.54 19.48 14.18
CA GLN A 219 16.79 18.43 13.17
C GLN A 219 16.69 17.07 13.95
N VAL A 220 16.38 15.89 13.39
CA VAL A 220 17.13 15.03 12.43
C VAL A 220 16.21 13.86 11.93
N PRO A 221 16.69 12.94 11.07
CA PRO A 221 16.26 12.66 9.70
C PRO A 221 15.06 11.71 9.62
N ASP A 222 13.91 12.28 9.32
CA ASP A 222 12.60 11.73 9.60
C ASP A 222 11.67 12.31 8.53
N PHE A 223 10.97 11.47 7.77
CA PHE A 223 10.18 11.84 6.57
C PHE A 223 10.87 12.69 5.47
N SER A 224 12.21 12.84 5.47
CA SER A 224 12.94 13.69 4.49
C SER A 224 13.63 12.94 3.32
N LYS A 225 13.62 11.60 3.25
CA LYS A 225 14.52 10.87 2.33
C LYS A 225 14.10 10.76 0.85
N LYS A 226 12.90 11.20 0.44
CA LYS A 226 12.48 11.14 -0.98
C LYS A 226 12.90 12.38 -1.77
N GLU A 227 12.85 13.57 -1.18
CA GLU A 227 13.40 14.79 -1.78
C GLU A 227 14.93 14.77 -1.83
N ASP A 228 15.60 14.17 -0.83
CA ASP A 228 17.06 13.97 -0.85
C ASP A 228 17.51 13.13 -2.04
N SER A 229 16.73 12.10 -2.41
CA SER A 229 17.05 11.22 -3.54
C SER A 229 17.06 11.99 -4.86
N CYS A 230 16.18 12.97 -5.02
CA CYS A 230 16.09 13.81 -6.21
C CYS A 230 17.26 14.79 -6.36
N GLN A 231 18.04 15.02 -5.29
CA GLN A 231 19.24 15.85 -5.31
C GLN A 231 20.54 15.04 -5.49
N LEU A 232 20.47 13.70 -5.44
CA LEU A 232 21.63 12.84 -5.66
C LEU A 232 21.95 12.76 -7.16
N GLU A 233 23.22 12.57 -7.49
CA GLU A 233 23.61 12.14 -8.84
C GLU A 233 23.09 10.74 -9.16
N HIS A 234 23.00 10.36 -10.44
CA HIS A 234 22.66 8.98 -10.81
C HIS A 234 23.80 8.01 -10.46
N ALA A 235 23.45 6.80 -10.01
CA ALA A 235 24.45 5.79 -9.66
C ALA A 235 24.17 4.47 -10.39
N ALA A 236 25.06 4.10 -11.32
CA ALA A 236 24.97 2.85 -12.08
C ALA A 236 25.21 1.59 -11.23
N GLY A 237 25.98 1.72 -10.14
CA GLY A 237 26.42 0.59 -9.33
C GLY A 237 27.52 -0.25 -10.02
N PRO A 238 28.10 -1.24 -9.32
CA PRO A 238 29.25 -2.00 -9.82
C PRO A 238 28.86 -3.18 -10.72
N CYS A 239 27.57 -3.53 -10.80
CA CYS A 239 27.13 -4.59 -11.69
C CYS A 239 27.14 -4.15 -13.16
N LEU A 240 27.23 -5.11 -14.09
CA LEU A 240 27.42 -4.86 -15.53
C LEU A 240 26.13 -5.03 -16.35
N GLY A 241 24.96 -4.93 -15.71
CA GLY A 241 23.68 -4.90 -16.40
C GLY A 241 23.50 -3.63 -17.24
N MET A 242 22.74 -3.75 -18.33
CA MET A 242 22.43 -2.63 -19.23
C MET A 242 20.95 -2.26 -19.10
N ILE A 243 20.53 -1.86 -17.90
CA ILE A 243 19.13 -1.55 -17.59
C ILE A 243 18.91 -0.06 -17.72
N THR A 244 18.11 0.38 -18.69
CA THR A 244 17.75 1.81 -18.80
C THR A 244 16.83 2.21 -17.65
N LYS A 245 17.27 3.21 -16.89
CA LYS A 245 16.54 3.81 -15.77
C LYS A 245 16.48 5.32 -15.93
N TYR A 246 15.62 5.97 -15.15
CA TYR A 246 15.48 7.42 -15.13
C TYR A 246 16.04 7.99 -13.82
N PHE A 247 16.66 9.15 -13.89
CA PHE A 247 17.06 9.94 -12.73
C PHE A 247 16.60 11.38 -12.91
N TYR A 248 16.30 12.06 -11.82
CA TYR A 248 15.96 13.47 -11.81
C TYR A 248 17.22 14.32 -11.81
N ASN A 249 17.36 15.18 -12.81
CA ASN A 249 18.41 16.18 -12.86
C ASN A 249 17.84 17.52 -12.38
N GLY A 250 18.21 17.94 -11.17
CA GLY A 250 17.75 19.21 -10.59
C GLY A 250 18.22 20.45 -11.36
N SER A 251 19.36 20.38 -12.06
CA SER A 251 19.89 21.50 -12.84
C SER A 251 19.08 21.74 -14.12
N SER A 252 18.69 20.66 -14.81
CA SER A 252 17.84 20.74 -16.00
C SER A 252 16.34 20.74 -15.67
N MET A 253 15.98 20.39 -14.42
CA MET A 253 14.61 20.12 -13.97
C MET A 253 13.90 19.09 -14.86
N THR A 254 14.64 18.06 -15.29
CA THR A 254 14.13 17.01 -16.18
C THR A 254 14.50 15.62 -15.68
N CYS A 255 13.76 14.61 -16.16
CA CYS A 255 14.08 13.21 -15.89
C CYS A 255 14.85 12.63 -17.07
N GLU A 256 16.12 12.32 -16.85
CA GLU A 256 17.06 11.86 -17.87
C GLU A 256 17.31 10.35 -17.72
N THR A 257 17.68 9.68 -18.81
CA THR A 257 17.95 8.24 -18.78
C THR A 257 19.42 7.95 -18.48
N PHE A 258 19.69 6.92 -17.69
CA PHE A 258 21.04 6.38 -17.47
C PHE A 258 21.04 4.84 -17.50
N GLN A 259 22.22 4.25 -17.65
CA GLN A 259 22.39 2.79 -17.62
C GLN A 259 22.68 2.33 -16.19
N TYR A 260 21.75 1.57 -15.63
CA TYR A 260 21.88 0.96 -14.33
C TYR A 260 22.39 -0.48 -14.44
N GLY A 261 23.42 -0.78 -13.66
CA GLY A 261 24.14 -2.04 -13.60
C GLY A 261 23.33 -3.21 -13.06
N GLY A 262 22.20 -2.97 -12.40
CA GLY A 262 21.32 -4.00 -11.84
C GLY A 262 21.61 -4.37 -10.38
N CYS A 263 22.59 -3.75 -9.74
CA CYS A 263 22.79 -3.86 -8.29
C CYS A 263 23.39 -2.58 -7.68
N LEU A 264 23.13 -2.37 -6.39
CA LEU A 264 23.55 -1.19 -5.63
C LEU A 264 23.06 0.11 -6.29
N GLY A 265 23.73 1.24 -6.09
CA GLY A 265 23.25 2.55 -6.59
C GLY A 265 22.57 3.37 -5.49
N ASN A 266 21.74 4.34 -5.89
CA ASN A 266 21.08 5.26 -4.96
C ASN A 266 19.61 5.52 -5.33
N GLY A 267 18.93 6.36 -4.55
CA GLY A 267 17.51 6.63 -4.68
C GLY A 267 17.11 7.45 -5.91
N ASN A 268 18.05 8.05 -6.64
CA ASN A 268 17.76 8.75 -7.90
C ASN A 268 17.67 7.76 -9.08
N ASN A 269 16.79 6.77 -8.95
CA ASN A 269 16.69 5.63 -9.85
C ASN A 269 15.22 5.19 -9.99
N PHE A 270 14.59 5.61 -11.08
CA PHE A 270 13.17 5.41 -11.36
C PHE A 270 12.98 4.52 -12.59
N ALA A 271 11.89 3.74 -12.59
CA ALA A 271 11.60 2.84 -13.71
C ALA A 271 10.99 3.57 -14.92
N SER A 272 10.42 4.77 -14.72
CA SER A 272 9.80 5.55 -15.79
C SER A 272 9.98 7.06 -15.60
N GLU A 273 9.92 7.82 -16.70
CA GLU A 273 9.89 9.29 -16.69
C GLU A 273 8.72 9.81 -15.81
N LYS A 274 7.57 9.12 -15.88
CA LYS A 274 6.39 9.44 -15.08
C LYS A 274 6.67 9.36 -13.58
N GLU A 275 7.20 8.24 -13.13
CA GLU A 275 7.52 8.01 -11.72
C GLU A 275 8.54 9.02 -11.20
N CYS A 276 9.58 9.29 -12.00
CA CYS A 276 10.59 10.30 -11.70
C CYS A 276 9.98 11.70 -11.55
N LEU A 277 9.15 12.14 -12.51
CA LEU A 277 8.51 13.46 -12.44
C LEU A 277 7.50 13.55 -11.29
N GLN A 278 6.70 12.52 -11.03
CA GLN A 278 5.75 12.54 -9.92
C GLN A 278 6.43 12.52 -8.54
N THR A 279 7.67 12.01 -8.46
CA THR A 279 8.42 11.93 -7.20
C THR A 279 9.28 13.18 -6.96
N CYS A 280 9.90 13.73 -8.00
CA CYS A 280 10.97 14.72 -7.86
C CYS A 280 10.66 16.12 -8.43
N ARG A 281 9.60 16.29 -9.21
CA ARG A 281 9.25 17.58 -9.78
C ARG A 281 8.89 18.56 -8.66
N THR A 282 9.31 19.81 -8.83
CA THR A 282 9.00 20.92 -7.90
C THR A 282 8.11 21.95 -8.58
N VAL A 283 7.59 22.90 -7.80
CA VAL A 283 6.81 24.05 -8.31
C VAL A 283 7.60 24.92 -9.30
N ALA A 284 8.93 24.84 -9.32
CA ALA A 284 9.76 25.52 -10.32
C ALA A 284 9.46 25.07 -11.75
N ALA A 285 8.95 23.84 -11.92
CA ALA A 285 8.51 23.32 -13.21
C ALA A 285 7.40 24.18 -13.85
N CYS A 286 6.58 24.85 -13.05
CA CYS A 286 5.50 25.71 -13.54
C CYS A 286 6.02 26.93 -14.33
N ASN A 287 7.29 27.32 -14.11
CA ASN A 287 7.90 28.44 -14.80
C ASN A 287 8.66 28.03 -16.09
N LEU A 288 8.73 26.73 -16.39
CA LEU A 288 9.42 26.23 -17.59
C LEU A 288 8.52 26.35 -18.83
N PRO A 289 9.09 26.49 -20.05
CA PRO A 289 8.29 26.52 -21.27
C PRO A 289 7.60 25.18 -21.54
N ILE A 290 6.47 25.19 -22.25
CA ILE A 290 5.80 23.98 -22.71
C ILE A 290 6.60 23.38 -23.87
N VAL A 291 7.15 22.17 -23.70
CA VAL A 291 8.05 21.54 -24.69
C VAL A 291 7.51 20.18 -25.14
N SER A 292 7.10 20.08 -26.41
CA SER A 292 6.69 18.81 -27.03
C SER A 292 7.83 17.82 -27.21
N GLY A 293 9.08 18.28 -27.30
CA GLY A 293 10.23 17.44 -27.59
C GLY A 293 10.34 17.07 -29.08
N PRO A 294 11.46 16.46 -29.50
CA PRO A 294 11.75 16.22 -30.92
C PRO A 294 11.08 14.95 -31.49
N CYS A 295 10.56 14.07 -30.64
CA CYS A 295 9.86 12.88 -31.10
C CYS A 295 8.47 13.23 -31.66
N LYS A 296 7.95 12.38 -32.57
CA LYS A 296 6.70 12.62 -33.32
C LYS A 296 5.49 11.86 -32.74
N GLY A 297 5.57 11.45 -31.48
CA GLY A 297 4.44 10.84 -30.77
C GLY A 297 3.29 11.82 -30.56
N PHE A 298 2.12 11.26 -30.26
CA PHE A 298 0.92 12.02 -29.93
C PHE A 298 0.42 11.66 -28.53
N ILE A 299 1.11 12.15 -27.50
CA ILE A 299 0.77 11.86 -26.09
C ILE A 299 0.18 13.11 -25.47
N GLN A 300 -1.11 13.05 -25.15
CA GLN A 300 -1.80 14.19 -24.55
C GLN A 300 -1.49 14.27 -23.06
N LEU A 301 -0.84 15.35 -22.64
CA LEU A 301 -0.47 15.62 -21.24
C LEU A 301 -0.86 17.05 -20.87
N TRP A 302 -0.82 17.36 -19.59
CA TRP A 302 -1.08 18.69 -19.06
C TRP A 302 0.24 19.46 -18.89
N ALA A 303 0.24 20.75 -19.14
CA ALA A 303 1.33 21.66 -18.84
C ALA A 303 0.74 22.96 -18.29
N PHE A 304 1.48 23.66 -17.45
CA PHE A 304 1.10 24.97 -16.97
C PHE A 304 1.54 26.04 -17.95
N ASP A 305 0.59 26.81 -18.45
CA ASP A 305 0.88 28.00 -19.22
C ASP A 305 1.02 29.19 -18.27
N ALA A 306 2.26 29.60 -18.01
CA ALA A 306 2.56 30.72 -17.12
C ALA A 306 2.08 32.08 -17.66
N VAL A 307 1.86 32.22 -18.97
CA VAL A 307 1.30 33.45 -19.57
C VAL A 307 -0.19 33.53 -19.30
N GLN A 308 -0.89 32.40 -19.45
CA GLN A 308 -2.34 32.31 -19.25
C GLN A 308 -2.73 31.98 -17.80
N GLY A 309 -1.76 31.69 -16.93
CA GLY A 309 -1.97 31.30 -15.54
C GLY A 309 -2.79 30.02 -15.38
N LYS A 310 -2.74 29.09 -16.35
CA LYS A 310 -3.65 27.93 -16.37
C LYS A 310 -2.98 26.65 -16.86
N CYS A 311 -3.46 25.53 -16.33
CA CYS A 311 -3.14 24.21 -16.84
C CYS A 311 -3.86 23.96 -18.17
N ILE A 312 -3.10 23.67 -19.22
CA ILE A 312 -3.60 23.35 -20.56
C ILE A 312 -3.15 21.97 -21.00
N LEU A 313 -3.93 21.35 -21.89
CA LEU A 313 -3.51 20.15 -22.60
C LEU A 313 -2.51 20.53 -23.69
N PHE A 314 -1.44 19.77 -23.81
CA PHE A 314 -0.47 19.90 -24.91
C PHE A 314 -0.09 18.52 -25.45
N ASN A 315 0.42 18.50 -26.68
CA ASN A 315 0.91 17.27 -27.30
C ASN A 315 2.39 17.06 -26.97
N TYR A 316 2.69 15.99 -26.23
CA TYR A 316 4.04 15.53 -25.98
C TYR A 316 4.46 14.50 -27.03
N GLY A 317 5.60 14.75 -27.65
CA GLY A 317 6.20 13.93 -28.69
C GLY A 317 6.71 12.56 -28.23
N GLY A 318 6.77 12.31 -26.92
CA GLY A 318 7.16 11.03 -26.33
C GLY A 318 8.65 10.85 -26.07
N CYS A 319 9.46 11.90 -26.22
CA CYS A 319 10.83 11.91 -25.70
C CYS A 319 11.31 13.34 -25.40
N LYS A 320 12.24 13.45 -24.45
CA LYS A 320 12.82 14.72 -23.98
C LYS A 320 11.75 15.71 -23.48
N GLY A 321 12.06 17.00 -23.48
CA GLY A 321 11.20 18.02 -22.87
C GLY A 321 11.66 18.31 -21.44
N ASN A 322 10.78 18.91 -20.64
CA ASN A 322 11.13 19.38 -19.31
C ASN A 322 10.05 19.04 -18.27
N GLY A 323 10.27 19.49 -17.04
CA GLY A 323 9.38 19.24 -15.91
C GLY A 323 7.99 19.87 -16.01
N ASN A 324 7.71 20.79 -16.94
CA ASN A 324 6.38 21.36 -17.15
C ASN A 324 5.46 20.38 -17.91
N LYS A 325 5.22 19.24 -17.28
CA LYS A 325 4.53 18.09 -17.85
C LYS A 325 3.86 17.32 -16.72
N PHE A 326 2.55 17.19 -16.76
CA PHE A 326 1.70 16.60 -15.73
C PHE A 326 0.77 15.55 -16.35
N TYR A 327 0.48 14.48 -15.61
CA TYR A 327 -0.33 13.36 -16.11
C TYR A 327 -1.83 13.55 -15.85
N SER A 328 -2.21 14.59 -15.11
CA SER A 328 -3.59 15.01 -14.94
C SER A 328 -3.72 16.52 -14.73
N GLU A 329 -4.90 17.07 -15.00
CA GLU A 329 -5.21 18.48 -14.73
C GLU A 329 -5.08 18.79 -13.24
N LYS A 330 -5.57 17.87 -12.40
CA LYS A 330 -5.49 17.98 -10.94
C LYS A 330 -4.05 18.09 -10.48
N GLU A 331 -3.17 17.21 -10.96
CA GLU A 331 -1.74 17.25 -10.67
C GLU A 331 -1.12 18.59 -11.11
N CYS A 332 -1.42 19.08 -12.32
CA CYS A 332 -0.93 20.38 -12.75
C CYS A 332 -1.41 21.53 -11.84
N LYS A 333 -2.68 21.51 -11.44
CA LYS A 333 -3.27 22.52 -10.54
C LYS A 333 -2.73 22.44 -9.12
N GLU A 334 -2.41 21.25 -8.63
CA GLU A 334 -1.79 21.06 -7.31
C GLU A 334 -0.38 21.65 -7.27
N TYR A 335 0.39 21.52 -8.35
CA TYR A 335 1.75 22.06 -8.42
C TYR A 335 1.81 23.54 -8.82
N CYS A 336 0.90 24.00 -9.70
CA CYS A 336 0.99 25.31 -10.35
C CYS A 336 -0.21 26.22 -10.12
N GLY A 337 -1.24 25.75 -9.40
CA GLY A 337 -2.41 26.56 -9.08
C GLY A 337 -2.01 27.80 -8.30
N THR A 338 -2.25 28.98 -8.89
CA THR A 338 -1.97 30.28 -8.27
C THR A 338 -2.70 30.43 -6.93
N PRO A 339 -2.10 31.02 -5.88
CA PRO A 339 -2.86 31.54 -4.76
C PRO A 339 -3.56 32.83 -5.22
N GLY A 340 -4.88 32.84 -5.32
CA GLY A 340 -5.58 34.05 -5.76
C GLY A 340 -7.02 33.86 -6.23
N GLU A 341 -7.92 33.45 -5.33
CA GLU A 341 -9.35 33.80 -5.42
C GLU A 341 -9.95 34.27 -4.08
N ASP A 342 -9.15 34.30 -3.00
CA ASP A 342 -9.63 34.70 -1.67
C ASP A 342 -9.30 36.18 -1.32
N GLU A 343 -8.32 36.81 -2.00
CA GLU A 343 -7.92 38.20 -1.70
C GLU A 343 -8.77 39.29 -2.38
N GLU A 344 -9.43 39.03 -3.52
CA GLU A 344 -10.22 40.06 -4.22
C GLU A 344 -11.61 40.24 -3.59
N LEU A 345 -12.07 39.26 -2.80
CA LEU A 345 -13.33 39.30 -2.05
C LEU A 345 -13.19 40.03 -0.70
N LEU A 346 -11.97 40.15 -0.18
CA LEU A 346 -11.65 40.89 1.05
C LEU A 346 -11.50 42.41 0.83
N ARG A 347 -11.23 42.87 -0.40
CA ARG A 347 -11.10 44.29 -0.72
C ARG A 347 -12.42 45.03 -1.00
N LEU A 348 -13.53 44.31 -1.16
CA LEU A 348 -14.85 44.91 -1.45
C LEU A 348 -15.76 45.06 -0.22
N LYS A 349 -15.23 44.82 0.99
CA LYS A 349 -15.98 44.95 2.25
C LYS A 349 -15.41 45.95 3.26
N ASN A 350 -14.38 46.72 2.88
CA ASN A 350 -13.93 47.89 3.65
C ASN A 350 -14.31 49.18 2.93
#